data_AF-A0A962FKK7-F1
#
_entry.id   AF-A0A962FKK7-F1
#
_cell.length_a   1.000
_cell.length_b   1.000
_cell.length_c   1.000
_cell.angle_alpha   90.00
_cell.angle_beta   90.00
_cell.angle_gamma   90.00
#
_symmetry.space_group_name_H-M   'P 1'
#
loop_
_entity.id
_entity.type
_entity.pdbx_description
1 polymer ?
#
loop_
_entity_poly.entity_id
_entity_poly.type
_entity_poly.pdbx_seq_one_letter_code
_entity_poly.pdbx_strand_id
1 'polypeptide(L)' 'PQGRVTDHRINMTLHKLDLILQGEALDEFIDALITEHQAEQLAHIDTTKD' A
#
# COMPACT_ATOMS: atom_id res chain seq x y z
N PRO A 1 -2.10 -9.51 -20.47
CA PRO A 1 -3.34 -9.31 -19.70
C PRO A 1 -3.20 -9.93 -18.29
N GLN A 2 -2.53 -9.22 -17.38
CA GLN A 2 -1.94 -9.84 -16.18
C GLN A 2 -2.70 -9.56 -14.87
N GLY A 3 -3.97 -9.13 -14.92
CA GLY A 3 -4.87 -9.08 -13.75
C GLY A 3 -4.26 -8.48 -12.47
N ARG A 4 -3.29 -7.57 -12.60
CA ARG A 4 -2.50 -7.04 -11.50
C ARG A 4 -2.72 -5.55 -11.33
N VAL A 5 -2.56 -5.10 -10.11
CA VAL A 5 -2.39 -3.69 -9.74
C VAL A 5 -1.03 -3.57 -9.07
N THR A 6 -0.25 -2.59 -9.49
CA THR A 6 1.04 -2.26 -8.88
C THR A 6 0.97 -0.85 -8.33
N ASP A 7 1.26 -0.68 -7.05
CA ASP A 7 1.53 0.63 -6.46
C ASP A 7 3.04 0.86 -6.42
N HIS A 8 3.49 1.91 -7.11
CA HIS A 8 4.92 2.24 -7.21
C HIS A 8 5.46 2.98 -5.99
N ARG A 9 4.61 3.57 -5.14
CA ARG A 9 5.05 4.30 -3.95
C ARG A 9 5.72 3.36 -2.96
N ILE A 10 5.14 2.16 -2.81
CA ILE A 10 5.55 1.14 -1.84
C ILE A 10 6.06 -0.15 -2.51
N ASN A 11 6.25 -0.13 -3.83
CA ASN A 11 6.64 -1.29 -4.65
C ASN A 11 5.77 -2.55 -4.39
N MET A 12 4.46 -2.35 -4.20
CA MET A 12 3.51 -3.43 -3.93
C MET A 12 2.82 -3.87 -5.22
N THR A 13 2.67 -5.18 -5.41
CA THR A 13 1.92 -5.74 -6.54
C THR A 13 0.91 -6.76 -6.05
N LEU A 14 -0.36 -6.55 -6.38
CA LEU A 14 -1.45 -7.49 -6.12
C LEU A 14 -1.98 -8.07 -7.43
N HIS A 15 -2.20 -9.38 -7.45
CA HIS A 15 -2.81 -10.11 -8.58
C HIS A 15 -4.34 -10.22 -8.43
N LYS A 16 -4.98 -9.10 -8.11
CA LYS A 16 -6.41 -9.03 -7.75
C LYS A 16 -7.11 -7.86 -8.46
N LEU A 17 -6.71 -7.48 -9.68
CA LEU A 17 -7.25 -6.30 -10.38
C LEU A 17 -8.78 -6.27 -10.41
N ASP A 18 -9.41 -7.38 -10.79
CA ASP A 18 -10.87 -7.43 -10.94
C ASP A 18 -11.58 -7.22 -9.59
N LEU A 19 -11.06 -7.80 -8.51
CA LEU A 19 -11.61 -7.64 -7.15
C LEU A 19 -11.39 -6.22 -6.61
N ILE A 20 -10.27 -5.58 -6.95
CA ILE A 20 -10.02 -4.18 -6.62
C ILE A 20 -11.02 -3.28 -7.36
N LEU A 21 -11.25 -3.51 -8.65
CA LEU A 21 -12.21 -2.74 -9.45
C LEU A 21 -13.67 -2.94 -9.00
N GLN A 22 -13.99 -4.11 -8.44
CA GLN A 22 -15.30 -4.41 -7.83
C GLN A 22 -15.43 -3.85 -6.40
N GLY A 23 -14.34 -3.33 -5.82
CA GLY A 23 -14.30 -2.76 -4.47
C GLY A 23 -14.03 -3.78 -3.35
N GLU A 24 -14.14 -5.08 -3.62
CA GLU A 24 -13.99 -6.15 -2.61
C GLU A 24 -12.59 -6.22 -1.98
N ALA A 25 -11.55 -5.88 -2.76
CA ALA A 25 -10.15 -5.88 -2.30
C ALA A 25 -9.54 -4.47 -2.23
N LEU A 26 -10.37 -3.42 -2.35
CA LEU A 26 -9.87 -2.04 -2.34
C LEU A 26 -9.38 -1.64 -0.94
N ASP A 27 -10.09 -2.05 0.12
CA ASP A 27 -9.72 -1.73 1.50
C ASP A 27 -8.35 -2.35 1.86
N GLU A 28 -8.09 -3.61 1.50
CA GLU A 28 -6.78 -4.27 1.66
C GLU A 28 -5.65 -3.47 1.00
N PHE A 29 -5.91 -2.93 -0.20
CA PHE A 29 -4.93 -2.14 -0.94
C PHE A 29 -4.67 -0.78 -0.27
N ILE A 30 -5.71 -0.13 0.26
CA ILE A 30 -5.60 1.15 0.96
C ILE A 30 -4.90 0.98 2.31
N ASP A 31 -5.24 -0.05 3.08
CA ASP A 31 -4.66 -0.32 4.38
C ASP A 31 -3.15 -0.56 4.30
N ALA A 32 -2.68 -1.24 3.25
CA ALA A 32 -1.25 -1.41 2.99
C ALA A 32 -0.53 -0.07 2.79
N LEU A 33 -1.15 0.87 2.05
CA LEU A 33 -0.61 2.20 1.82
C LEU A 33 -0.58 3.04 3.10
N ILE A 34 -1.64 2.96 3.90
CA ILE A 34 -1.71 3.66 5.19
C ILE A 34 -0.64 3.13 6.13
N THR A 35 -0.48 1.81 6.20
CA THR A 35 0.51 1.15 7.07
C THR A 35 1.93 1.59 6.72
N GLU A 36 2.30 1.57 5.44
CA GLU A 36 3.63 2.00 5.01
C GLU A 36 3.85 3.48 5.33
N HIS A 37 2.88 4.34 5.04
CA HIS A 37 2.97 5.76 5.35
C HIS A 37 3.11 6.05 6.85
N GLN A 38 2.46 5.26 7.71
CA GLN A 38 2.61 5.37 9.16
C GLN A 38 3.99 4.90 9.62
N ALA A 39 4.50 3.81 9.04
CA ALA A 39 5.84 3.31 9.33
C ALA A 39 6.92 4.35 8.97
N GLU A 40 6.81 4.99 7.80
CA GLU A 40 7.69 6.08 7.37
C GLU A 40 7.67 7.26 8.35
N GLN A 41 6.47 7.67 8.81
CA GLN A 41 6.32 8.77 9.78
C GLN A 41 6.96 8.42 11.14
N LEU A 42 6.76 7.20 11.64
CA LEU A 42 7.35 6.74 12.89
C LEU A 42 8.88 6.71 12.80
N ALA A 43 9.42 6.17 11.71
CA ALA A 43 10.86 6.18 11.47
C ALA A 43 11.43 7.61 11.43
N HIS A 44 10.70 8.55 10.83
CA HIS A 44 11.13 9.95 10.81
C HIS A 44 11.16 10.58 12.21
N ILE A 45 10.14 10.33 13.03
CA ILE A 45 10.09 10.81 14.42
C ILE A 45 11.27 10.26 15.23
N ASP A 46 11.60 8.98 15.08
CA ASP A 46 12.72 8.36 15.79
C ASP A 46 14.07 8.96 15.38
N THR A 47 14.28 9.21 14.08
CA THR A 47 15.52 9.85 13.59
C THR A 47 15.69 11.31 14.01
N THR A 48 14.62 12.01 14.37
CA THR A 48 14.67 13.43 14.78
C THR A 48 14.97 13.61 16.27
N LYS A 49 15.06 12.51 17.03
CA LYS A 49 15.33 12.52 18.48
C LYS A 49 16.81 12.36 18.84
N ASP A 50 17.68 12.12 17.86
CA ASP A 50 19.15 12.10 17.99
C ASP A 50 19.78 13.44 17.57
#